data_AF-A0A1G3HQ56-F1
#
_entry.id   AF-A0A1G3HQ56-F1
#
_cell.length_a   1.000
_cell.length_b   1.000
_cell.length_c   1.000
_cell.angle_alpha   90.00
_cell.angle_beta   90.00
_cell.angle_gamma   90.00
#
_symmetry.space_group_name_H-M   'P 1'
#
loop_
_entity.id
_entity.type
_entity.pdbx_description
1 polymer ?
#
loop_
_entity_poly.entity_id
_entity_poly.type
_entity_poly.pdbx_seq_one_letter_code
_entity_poly.pdbx_strand_id
1 'polypeptide(L)'
;MSRDNKDLVVGLDIGTSKIVALVAEINQEGHLNVIGMGSQDSRGLKKGVVVNIEDTVHTISRVVQEVELMADCKVTNVYTGIAGSHIKSFNSNGMVAIKDKEVTQTDVERVIETAKAMPIPADQEILHILTQEFVIDGQDGIREPIGMSGMRLEVKTHIVTGAVSAAQNIVKCVRRCGLEVNDLVLQPLASSYAVLSEDEKDLGVCLIDIGGGTTDIAVWTQGAIRHTSVIPIAGDQVTNDIAMALRTPTREAEDIKCKYGCALSQLADAAENMEVAGVDDRPSRKLSRRALADVIQPRVEELYELIQNELRRAGFEEVLSSGIVLTGGASVMPGMVELGEEIFHMPVRLGNPKYTGSLADVVQSPRFSTAFGLLLEAQAQRKRGQKIQEKQGFKDVFDGMKSWFAKNF
;
A
#
# COMPACT_ATOMS: atom_id res chain seq x y z
N MET A 1 35.24 2.53 0.11
CA MET A 1 34.93 1.20 -0.44
C MET A 1 33.43 1.22 -0.69
N SER A 2 33.00 1.13 -1.96
CA SER A 2 31.57 1.10 -2.29
C SER A 2 30.93 -0.10 -1.59
N ARG A 3 29.82 0.12 -0.87
CA ARG A 3 29.05 -0.94 -0.20
C ARG A 3 28.66 -2.01 -1.21
N ASP A 4 28.82 -3.29 -0.85
CA ASP A 4 28.48 -4.39 -1.74
C ASP A 4 26.97 -4.41 -2.00
N ASN A 5 26.58 -4.34 -3.28
CA ASN A 5 25.19 -4.20 -3.72
C ASN A 5 24.28 -5.41 -3.38
N LYS A 6 24.84 -6.48 -2.80
CA LYS A 6 24.11 -7.74 -2.54
C LYS A 6 23.14 -7.64 -1.36
N ASP A 7 23.40 -6.74 -0.41
CA ASP A 7 22.58 -6.64 0.80
C ASP A 7 21.59 -5.48 0.79
N LEU A 8 21.59 -4.67 -0.28
CA LEU A 8 20.72 -3.51 -0.43
C LEU A 8 19.33 -3.89 -0.92
N VAL A 9 18.29 -3.39 -0.26
CA VAL A 9 16.90 -3.43 -0.71
C VAL A 9 16.37 -2.01 -0.85
N VAL A 10 15.57 -1.77 -1.89
CA VAL A 10 15.06 -0.44 -2.22
C VAL A 10 13.56 -0.52 -2.43
N GLY A 11 12.82 0.23 -1.62
CA GLY A 11 11.39 0.43 -1.77
C GLY A 11 11.14 1.75 -2.48
N LEU A 12 10.49 1.71 -3.64
CA LEU A 12 10.12 2.87 -4.45
C LEU A 12 8.60 3.00 -4.48
N ASP A 13 8.06 3.98 -3.76
CA ASP A 13 6.65 4.27 -3.75
C ASP A 13 6.33 5.39 -4.76
N ILE A 14 5.64 5.03 -5.84
CA ILE A 14 5.27 5.95 -6.93
C ILE A 14 3.84 6.46 -6.70
N GLY A 15 3.71 7.47 -5.85
CA GLY A 15 2.42 8.04 -5.47
C GLY A 15 1.91 9.14 -6.41
N THR A 16 0.61 9.46 -6.26
CA THR A 16 -0.04 10.54 -7.01
C THR A 16 0.50 11.93 -6.63
N SER A 17 0.69 12.20 -5.33
CA SER A 17 1.18 13.50 -4.86
C SER A 17 2.71 13.55 -4.74
N LYS A 18 3.36 12.43 -4.42
CA LYS A 18 4.81 12.34 -4.23
C LYS A 18 5.34 10.96 -4.62
N ILE A 19 6.61 10.91 -5.00
CA ILE A 19 7.38 9.68 -5.15
C ILE A 19 8.42 9.63 -4.03
N VAL A 20 8.53 8.48 -3.38
CA VAL A 20 9.42 8.25 -2.24
C VAL A 20 10.29 7.03 -2.51
N ALA A 21 11.58 7.11 -2.21
CA ALA A 21 12.45 5.94 -2.14
C ALA A 21 13.06 5.80 -0.75
N LEU A 22 13.10 4.57 -0.24
CA LEU A 22 13.88 4.18 0.93
C LEU A 22 14.88 3.12 0.52
N VAL A 23 16.13 3.26 0.94
CA VAL A 23 17.18 2.25 0.78
C VAL A 23 17.54 1.71 2.15
N ALA A 24 17.59 0.38 2.27
CA ALA A 24 17.98 -0.30 3.48
C ALA A 24 18.98 -1.42 3.22
N GLU A 25 19.82 -1.69 4.20
CA GLU A 25 20.67 -2.88 4.28
C GLU A 25 19.97 -3.94 5.13
N ILE A 26 20.10 -5.20 4.71
CA ILE A 26 19.70 -6.35 5.53
C ILE A 26 20.97 -7.01 6.03
N ASN A 27 21.18 -7.00 7.35
CA ASN A 27 22.35 -7.65 7.95
C ASN A 27 22.21 -9.18 7.94
N GLN A 28 23.27 -9.90 8.36
CA GLN A 28 23.30 -11.36 8.40
C GLN A 28 22.23 -11.99 9.32
N GLU A 29 21.82 -11.28 10.36
CA GLU A 29 20.75 -11.69 11.28
C GLU A 29 19.35 -11.42 10.68
N GLY A 30 19.30 -10.84 9.49
CA GLY A 30 18.07 -10.52 8.78
C GLY A 30 17.36 -9.31 9.36
N HIS A 31 18.04 -8.42 10.08
CA HIS A 31 17.54 -7.11 10.51
C HIS A 31 17.70 -6.08 9.40
N LEU A 32 16.66 -5.26 9.23
CA LEU A 32 16.61 -4.21 8.22
C LEU A 32 17.04 -2.88 8.85
N ASN A 33 17.99 -2.20 8.22
CA ASN A 33 18.45 -0.88 8.63
C ASN A 33 18.37 0.09 7.45
N VAL A 34 17.50 1.10 7.56
CA VAL A 34 17.34 2.16 6.55
C VAL A 34 18.57 3.07 6.59
N ILE A 35 19.22 3.23 5.43
CA ILE A 35 20.48 3.97 5.30
C ILE A 35 20.34 5.22 4.41
N GLY A 36 19.23 5.38 3.70
CA GLY A 36 18.95 6.57 2.92
C GLY A 36 17.49 6.70 2.53
N MET A 37 17.08 7.93 2.23
CA MET A 37 15.77 8.23 1.70
C MET A 37 15.82 9.36 0.65
N GLY A 38 14.85 9.37 -0.25
CA GLY A 38 14.61 10.45 -1.21
C GLY A 38 13.11 10.68 -1.40
N SER A 39 12.69 11.91 -1.69
CA SER A 39 11.28 12.23 -1.87
C SER A 39 11.09 13.47 -2.74
N GLN A 40 10.23 13.36 -3.74
CA GLN A 40 9.90 14.47 -4.65
C GLN A 40 8.40 14.54 -4.91
N ASP A 41 7.88 15.75 -5.10
CA ASP A 41 6.49 15.95 -5.53
C ASP A 41 6.27 15.34 -6.93
N SER A 42 5.13 14.69 -7.10
CA SER A 42 4.75 13.99 -8.33
C SER A 42 3.76 14.81 -9.13
N ARG A 43 3.92 14.81 -10.46
CA ARG A 43 2.98 15.43 -11.41
C ARG A 43 2.57 14.48 -12.55
N GLY A 44 3.21 13.32 -12.63
CA GLY A 44 2.99 12.36 -13.70
C GLY A 44 1.88 11.35 -13.43
N LEU A 45 1.29 11.37 -12.24
CA LEU A 45 0.26 10.44 -11.80
C LEU A 45 -1.06 11.14 -11.49
N LYS A 46 -2.17 10.43 -11.68
CA LYS A 46 -3.51 10.83 -11.28
C LYS A 46 -4.29 9.62 -10.82
N LYS A 47 -4.78 9.65 -9.57
CA LYS A 47 -5.60 8.57 -8.99
C LYS A 47 -4.96 7.18 -9.13
N GLY A 48 -3.65 7.10 -8.86
CA GLY A 48 -2.86 5.86 -8.94
C GLY A 48 -2.45 5.43 -10.35
N VAL A 49 -2.82 6.18 -11.40
CA VAL A 49 -2.48 5.84 -12.79
C VAL A 49 -1.47 6.84 -13.35
N VAL A 50 -0.44 6.34 -14.03
CA VAL A 50 0.53 7.18 -14.75
C VAL A 50 -0.14 7.83 -15.96
N VAL A 51 -0.22 9.16 -15.97
CA VAL A 51 -0.78 9.97 -17.06
C VAL A 51 0.29 10.70 -17.87
N ASN A 52 1.48 10.91 -17.30
CA ASN A 52 2.64 11.43 -18.01
C ASN A 52 3.91 10.63 -17.64
N ILE A 53 4.41 9.87 -18.62
CA ILE A 53 5.59 9.02 -18.46
C ILE A 53 6.85 9.86 -18.22
N GLU A 54 7.04 10.96 -18.95
CA GLU A 54 8.27 11.77 -18.86
C GLU A 54 8.40 12.45 -17.50
N ASP A 55 7.32 13.06 -17.02
CA ASP A 55 7.30 13.70 -15.69
C ASP A 55 7.56 12.67 -14.59
N THR A 56 7.00 11.46 -14.73
CA THR A 56 7.22 10.36 -13.79
C THR A 56 8.67 9.89 -13.80
N VAL A 57 9.26 9.65 -14.98
CA VAL A 57 10.67 9.24 -15.15
C VAL A 57 11.61 10.28 -14.55
N HIS A 58 11.37 11.55 -14.82
CA HIS A 58 12.19 12.64 -14.30
C HIS A 58 12.09 12.74 -12.76
N THR A 59 10.90 12.56 -12.20
CA THR A 59 10.69 12.57 -10.74
C THR A 59 11.37 11.37 -10.07
N ILE A 60 11.21 10.15 -10.61
CA ILE A 60 11.90 8.95 -10.13
C ILE A 60 13.42 9.16 -10.19
N SER A 61 13.95 9.67 -11.30
CA SER A 61 15.40 9.90 -11.46
C SER A 61 15.95 10.82 -10.37
N ARG A 62 15.23 11.87 -10.00
CA ARG A 62 15.62 12.78 -8.92
C ARG A 62 15.58 12.10 -7.54
N VAL A 63 14.50 11.38 -7.24
CA VAL A 63 14.36 10.62 -5.99
C VAL A 63 15.51 9.60 -5.83
N VAL A 64 15.86 8.93 -6.93
CA VAL A 64 16.96 7.95 -6.96
C VAL A 64 18.31 8.63 -6.74
N GLN A 65 18.55 9.80 -7.34
CA GLN A 65 19.78 10.58 -7.08
C GLN A 65 19.90 11.01 -5.61
N GLU A 66 18.80 11.48 -5.00
CA GLU A 66 18.79 11.86 -3.58
C GLU A 66 19.12 10.68 -2.67
N VAL A 67 18.48 9.52 -2.93
CA VAL A 67 18.68 8.35 -2.07
C VAL A 67 20.07 7.72 -2.25
N GLU A 68 20.59 7.67 -3.48
CA GLU A 68 21.96 7.20 -3.77
C GLU A 68 23.01 8.09 -3.09
N LEU A 69 22.81 9.41 -3.11
CA LEU A 69 23.71 10.36 -2.45
C LEU A 69 23.68 10.20 -0.92
N MET A 70 22.50 10.06 -0.32
CA MET A 70 22.34 9.91 1.12
C MET A 70 22.88 8.56 1.63
N ALA A 71 22.66 7.49 0.86
CA ALA A 71 23.06 6.13 1.20
C ALA A 71 24.50 5.78 0.79
N ASP A 72 25.18 6.64 0.02
CA ASP A 72 26.48 6.37 -0.61
C ASP A 72 26.50 5.01 -1.34
N CYS A 73 25.50 4.81 -2.20
CA CYS A 73 25.30 3.55 -2.91
C CYS A 73 24.84 3.74 -4.36
N LYS A 74 24.80 2.64 -5.13
CA LYS A 74 24.16 2.60 -6.45
C LYS A 74 22.92 1.73 -6.39
N VAL A 75 21.78 2.30 -6.74
CA VAL A 75 20.51 1.59 -6.86
C VAL A 75 20.40 0.99 -8.25
N THR A 76 20.11 -0.30 -8.33
CA THR A 76 19.93 -1.03 -9.60
C THR A 76 18.61 -1.78 -9.67
N ASN A 77 18.07 -2.22 -8.53
CA ASN A 77 16.82 -2.95 -8.46
C ASN A 77 15.92 -2.34 -7.38
N VAL A 78 14.61 -2.30 -7.63
CA VAL A 78 13.62 -1.76 -6.70
C VAL A 78 12.43 -2.69 -6.54
N TYR A 79 11.82 -2.63 -5.36
CA TYR A 79 10.47 -3.09 -5.10
C TYR A 79 9.56 -1.87 -5.21
N THR A 80 8.52 -1.94 -6.04
CA THR A 80 7.61 -0.80 -6.26
C THR A 80 6.17 -1.17 -6.02
N GLY A 81 5.36 -0.16 -5.70
CA GLY A 81 3.92 -0.31 -5.47
C GLY A 81 3.08 -0.15 -6.72
N ILE A 82 1.90 -0.77 -6.73
CA ILE A 82 0.77 -0.46 -7.62
C ILE A 82 -0.52 -0.26 -6.81
N ALA A 83 -1.29 0.76 -7.17
CA ALA A 83 -2.66 0.99 -6.70
C ALA A 83 -3.45 1.76 -7.76
N GLY A 84 -4.73 2.00 -7.49
CA GLY A 84 -5.63 2.73 -8.38
C GLY A 84 -6.92 1.98 -8.66
N SER A 85 -7.89 2.68 -9.23
CA SER A 85 -9.24 2.14 -9.51
C SER A 85 -9.26 1.02 -10.56
N HIS A 86 -8.11 0.69 -11.16
CA HIS A 86 -7.95 -0.41 -12.09
C HIS A 86 -7.63 -1.75 -11.40
N ILE A 87 -7.36 -1.70 -10.08
CA ILE A 87 -7.21 -2.87 -9.23
C ILE A 87 -8.58 -3.45 -8.92
N LYS A 88 -8.68 -4.77 -9.03
CA LYS A 88 -9.86 -5.55 -8.63
C LYS A 88 -9.42 -6.70 -7.74
N SER A 89 -10.32 -7.15 -6.89
CA SER A 89 -10.07 -8.31 -6.04
C SER A 89 -11.29 -9.21 -5.97
N PHE A 90 -11.06 -10.49 -5.73
CA PHE A 90 -12.10 -11.47 -5.48
C PHE A 90 -11.54 -12.68 -4.74
N ASN A 91 -12.42 -13.37 -4.01
CA ASN A 91 -12.06 -14.62 -3.35
C ASN A 91 -12.30 -15.81 -4.28
N SER A 92 -11.39 -16.77 -4.26
CA SER A 92 -11.46 -17.98 -5.08
C SER A 92 -11.02 -19.19 -4.27
N ASN A 93 -11.66 -20.34 -4.52
CA ASN A 93 -11.38 -21.58 -3.84
C ASN A 93 -10.85 -22.62 -4.82
N GLY A 94 -9.85 -23.39 -4.38
CA GLY A 94 -9.28 -24.52 -5.11
C GLY A 94 -9.42 -25.82 -4.33
N MET A 95 -9.42 -26.95 -5.02
CA MET A 95 -9.58 -28.27 -4.40
C MET A 95 -8.84 -29.35 -5.19
N VAL A 96 -8.11 -30.21 -4.48
CA VAL A 96 -7.43 -31.37 -5.05
C VAL A 96 -7.52 -32.58 -4.12
N ALA A 97 -7.45 -33.77 -4.71
CA ALA A 97 -7.27 -35.01 -3.95
C ALA A 97 -5.80 -35.19 -3.54
N ILE A 98 -5.58 -35.63 -2.30
CA ILE A 98 -4.28 -35.99 -1.73
C ILE A 98 -3.99 -37.45 -2.10
N LYS A 99 -2.85 -37.72 -2.74
CA LYS A 99 -2.54 -39.06 -3.25
C LYS A 99 -2.01 -40.01 -2.18
N ASP A 100 -1.02 -39.56 -1.40
CA ASP A 100 -0.28 -40.41 -0.47
C ASP A 100 -0.79 -40.29 0.98
N LYS A 101 -2.05 -39.87 1.16
CA LYS A 101 -2.71 -39.58 2.45
C LYS A 101 -2.01 -38.55 3.34
N GLU A 102 -0.96 -37.92 2.84
CA GLU A 102 -0.22 -36.84 3.48
C GLU A 102 -0.06 -35.71 2.47
N VAL A 103 -0.26 -34.48 2.92
CA VAL A 103 -0.15 -33.29 2.07
C VAL A 103 1.32 -33.03 1.74
N THR A 104 1.62 -33.02 0.45
CA THR A 104 2.94 -32.67 -0.07
C THR A 104 2.99 -31.22 -0.57
N GLN A 105 4.20 -30.69 -0.76
CA GLN A 105 4.42 -29.39 -1.41
C GLN A 105 3.76 -29.34 -2.80
N THR A 106 3.81 -30.44 -3.56
CA THR A 106 3.17 -30.54 -4.87
C THR A 106 1.65 -30.48 -4.80
N ASP A 107 1.03 -30.98 -3.73
CA ASP A 107 -0.42 -30.84 -3.53
C ASP A 107 -0.80 -29.39 -3.23
N VAL A 108 0.02 -28.68 -2.44
CA VAL A 108 -0.16 -27.24 -2.16
C VAL A 108 -0.06 -26.41 -3.45
N GLU A 109 0.95 -26.66 -4.28
CA GLU A 109 1.09 -25.98 -5.57
C GLU A 109 -0.12 -26.24 -6.49
N ARG A 110 -0.52 -27.51 -6.60
CA ARG A 110 -1.68 -27.90 -7.41
C ARG A 110 -2.98 -27.26 -6.93
N VAL A 111 -3.23 -27.24 -5.62
CA VAL A 111 -4.49 -26.66 -5.09
C VAL A 111 -4.54 -25.16 -5.32
N ILE A 112 -3.41 -24.46 -5.18
CA ILE A 112 -3.31 -23.03 -5.50
C ILE A 112 -3.55 -22.79 -6.99
N GLU A 113 -2.98 -23.61 -7.89
CA GLU A 113 -3.26 -23.51 -9.33
C GLU A 113 -4.74 -23.70 -9.66
N THR A 114 -5.44 -24.61 -8.98
CA THR A 114 -6.90 -24.77 -9.20
C THR A 114 -7.70 -23.54 -8.77
N ALA A 115 -7.27 -22.83 -7.73
CA ALA A 115 -7.93 -21.59 -7.30
C ALA A 115 -7.77 -20.46 -8.34
N LYS A 116 -6.75 -20.53 -9.21
CA LYS A 116 -6.51 -19.56 -10.30
C LYS A 116 -7.38 -19.81 -11.53
N ALA A 117 -8.08 -20.94 -11.63
CA ALA A 117 -8.78 -21.38 -12.84
C ALA A 117 -10.07 -20.60 -13.17
N MET A 118 -10.12 -19.31 -12.84
CA MET A 118 -11.21 -18.40 -13.15
C MET A 118 -10.87 -17.52 -14.36
N PRO A 119 -11.84 -17.16 -15.22
CA PRO A 119 -11.59 -16.29 -16.35
C PRO A 119 -11.12 -14.90 -15.89
N ILE A 120 -9.90 -14.53 -16.25
CA ILE A 120 -9.38 -13.16 -16.08
C ILE A 120 -9.58 -12.41 -17.41
N PRO A 121 -10.18 -11.20 -17.39
CA PRO A 121 -10.27 -10.37 -18.59
C PRO A 121 -8.90 -10.15 -19.25
N ALA A 122 -8.84 -10.08 -20.57
CA ALA A 122 -7.57 -9.98 -21.30
C ALA A 122 -6.79 -8.68 -21.04
N ASP A 123 -7.46 -7.64 -20.57
CA ASP A 123 -6.88 -6.35 -20.17
C ASP A 123 -6.43 -6.32 -18.70
N GLN A 124 -6.62 -7.43 -17.97
CA GLN A 124 -6.28 -7.59 -16.57
C GLN A 124 -5.28 -8.74 -16.40
N GLU A 125 -4.50 -8.67 -15.33
CA GLU A 125 -3.58 -9.72 -14.93
C GLU A 125 -3.58 -9.92 -13.43
N ILE A 126 -3.25 -11.13 -13.00
CA ILE A 126 -3.12 -11.45 -11.58
C ILE A 126 -1.82 -10.83 -11.06
N LEU A 127 -1.96 -9.94 -10.08
CA LEU A 127 -0.85 -9.32 -9.38
C LEU A 127 -0.46 -10.13 -8.15
N HIS A 128 -1.46 -10.54 -7.35
CA HIS A 128 -1.24 -11.24 -6.09
C HIS A 128 -2.22 -12.39 -5.93
N ILE A 129 -1.74 -13.48 -5.32
CA ILE A 129 -2.54 -14.63 -4.90
C ILE A 129 -2.20 -14.86 -3.44
N LEU A 130 -3.10 -14.42 -2.59
CA LEU A 130 -2.89 -14.37 -1.16
C LEU A 130 -3.68 -15.52 -0.53
N THR A 131 -2.98 -16.55 -0.09
CA THR A 131 -3.59 -17.69 0.60
C THR A 131 -4.20 -17.22 1.91
N GLN A 132 -5.47 -17.56 2.12
CA GLN A 132 -6.19 -17.22 3.35
C GLN A 132 -6.10 -18.35 4.36
N GLU A 133 -6.46 -19.55 3.92
CA GLU A 133 -6.42 -20.77 4.71
C GLU A 133 -6.46 -21.99 3.79
N PHE A 134 -6.01 -23.11 4.33
CA PHE A 134 -6.23 -24.44 3.80
C PHE A 134 -7.33 -25.14 4.59
N VAL A 135 -7.97 -26.10 3.92
CA VAL A 135 -8.98 -26.97 4.53
C VAL A 135 -8.59 -28.41 4.20
N ILE A 136 -8.54 -29.28 5.21
CA ILE A 136 -8.28 -30.71 5.03
C ILE A 136 -9.48 -31.49 5.54
N ASP A 137 -10.13 -32.24 4.66
CA ASP A 137 -11.30 -33.07 4.98
C ASP A 137 -12.40 -32.32 5.78
N GLY A 138 -12.58 -31.03 5.48
CA GLY A 138 -13.57 -30.15 6.14
C GLY A 138 -13.10 -29.46 7.42
N GLN A 139 -11.83 -29.64 7.82
CA GLN A 139 -11.21 -28.90 8.92
C GLN A 139 -10.58 -27.59 8.39
N ASP A 140 -11.19 -26.46 8.74
CA ASP A 140 -10.78 -25.11 8.36
C ASP A 140 -9.67 -24.55 9.29
N GLY A 141 -9.13 -23.37 8.96
CA GLY A 141 -8.17 -22.63 9.78
C GLY A 141 -6.71 -23.10 9.67
N ILE A 142 -6.38 -23.94 8.69
CA ILE A 142 -5.04 -24.51 8.53
C ILE A 142 -4.16 -23.52 7.77
N ARG A 143 -3.03 -23.09 8.35
CA ARG A 143 -2.06 -22.20 7.66
C ARG A 143 -0.95 -22.98 6.95
N GLU A 144 -0.41 -24.00 7.61
CA GLU A 144 0.68 -24.84 7.08
C GLU A 144 0.17 -26.29 6.94
N PRO A 145 -0.29 -26.71 5.74
CA PRO A 145 -0.92 -28.01 5.57
C PRO A 145 0.09 -29.15 5.32
N ILE A 146 1.34 -28.83 4.99
CA ILE A 146 2.36 -29.82 4.59
C ILE A 146 2.65 -30.78 5.75
N GLY A 147 2.62 -32.09 5.46
CA GLY A 147 2.80 -33.14 6.46
C GLY A 147 1.53 -33.52 7.23
N MET A 148 0.42 -32.80 7.03
CA MET A 148 -0.87 -33.20 7.60
C MET A 148 -1.48 -34.35 6.79
N SER A 149 -2.16 -35.26 7.48
CA SER A 149 -2.85 -36.37 6.82
C SER A 149 -4.26 -36.01 6.38
N GLY A 150 -4.68 -36.50 5.21
CA GLY A 150 -6.04 -36.30 4.72
C GLY A 150 -6.27 -36.90 3.33
N MET A 151 -7.51 -36.80 2.86
CA MET A 151 -7.91 -37.27 1.53
C MET A 151 -8.14 -36.12 0.55
N ARG A 152 -8.60 -34.96 1.05
CA ARG A 152 -8.94 -33.78 0.26
C ARG A 152 -8.28 -32.54 0.84
N LEU A 153 -7.58 -31.80 -0.03
CA LEU A 153 -7.00 -30.50 0.28
C LEU A 153 -7.78 -29.42 -0.48
N GLU A 154 -8.24 -28.41 0.24
CA GLU A 154 -8.84 -27.20 -0.32
C GLU A 154 -8.01 -25.99 0.09
N VAL A 155 -8.11 -24.92 -0.70
CA VAL A 155 -7.50 -23.63 -0.39
C VAL A 155 -8.52 -22.53 -0.61
N LYS A 156 -8.57 -21.57 0.31
CA LYS A 156 -9.27 -20.30 0.11
C LYS A 156 -8.21 -19.23 -0.19
N THR A 157 -8.41 -18.47 -1.25
CA THR A 157 -7.45 -17.45 -1.72
C THR A 157 -8.15 -16.12 -1.97
N HIS A 158 -7.43 -15.04 -1.70
CA HIS A 158 -7.75 -13.71 -2.17
C HIS A 158 -6.90 -13.41 -3.40
N ILE A 159 -7.53 -13.23 -4.56
CA ILE A 159 -6.86 -12.94 -5.82
C ILE A 159 -7.03 -11.45 -6.12
N VAL A 160 -5.91 -10.81 -6.42
CA VAL A 160 -5.86 -9.39 -6.81
C VAL A 160 -5.43 -9.31 -8.26
N THR A 161 -6.19 -8.59 -9.07
CA THR A 161 -5.86 -8.29 -10.46
C THR A 161 -5.70 -6.80 -10.68
N GLY A 162 -4.94 -6.43 -11.71
CA GLY A 162 -4.80 -5.05 -12.15
C GLY A 162 -4.78 -4.94 -13.67
N ALA A 163 -5.06 -3.74 -14.19
CA ALA A 163 -4.93 -3.47 -15.61
C ALA A 163 -3.48 -3.62 -16.07
N VAL A 164 -3.26 -4.43 -17.10
CA VAL A 164 -1.94 -4.71 -17.68
C VAL A 164 -1.22 -3.41 -18.07
N SER A 165 -1.95 -2.47 -18.67
CA SER A 165 -1.39 -1.19 -19.11
C SER A 165 -0.89 -0.32 -17.96
N ALA A 166 -1.54 -0.36 -16.79
CA ALA A 166 -1.13 0.41 -15.62
C ALA A 166 0.16 -0.16 -15.02
N ALA A 167 0.25 -1.48 -14.86
CA ALA A 167 1.46 -2.16 -14.40
C ALA A 167 2.64 -1.92 -15.37
N GLN A 168 2.41 -2.06 -16.67
CA GLN A 168 3.42 -1.81 -17.69
C GLN A 168 3.95 -0.37 -17.67
N ASN A 169 3.08 0.62 -17.48
CA ASN A 169 3.50 2.01 -17.42
C ASN A 169 4.40 2.29 -16.21
N ILE A 170 4.09 1.71 -15.04
CA ILE A 170 4.95 1.80 -13.85
C ILE A 170 6.32 1.19 -14.14
N VAL A 171 6.35 -0.05 -14.62
CA VAL A 171 7.61 -0.76 -14.94
C VAL A 171 8.43 0.00 -15.98
N LYS A 172 7.77 0.54 -17.01
CA LYS A 172 8.41 1.36 -18.05
C LYS A 172 9.05 2.62 -17.48
N CYS A 173 8.38 3.32 -16.56
CA CYS A 173 8.94 4.50 -15.90
C CYS A 173 10.20 4.15 -15.10
N VAL A 174 10.18 3.05 -14.34
CA VAL A 174 11.34 2.60 -13.55
C VAL A 174 12.51 2.21 -14.47
N ARG A 175 12.27 1.40 -15.51
CA ARG A 175 13.31 0.96 -16.45
C ARG A 175 13.95 2.08 -17.23
N ARG A 176 13.19 3.11 -17.59
CA ARG A 176 13.74 4.31 -18.24
C ARG A 176 14.68 5.12 -17.35
N CYS A 177 14.68 4.87 -16.03
CA CYS A 177 15.64 5.43 -15.08
C CYS A 177 16.90 4.55 -14.93
N GLY A 178 17.03 3.47 -15.71
CA GLY A 178 18.15 2.51 -15.61
C GLY A 178 18.04 1.55 -14.42
N LEU A 179 16.82 1.33 -13.93
CA LEU A 179 16.52 0.45 -12.79
C LEU A 179 15.70 -0.76 -13.23
N GLU A 180 15.85 -1.88 -12.55
CA GLU A 180 14.96 -3.04 -12.70
C GLU A 180 13.94 -3.11 -11.57
N VAL A 181 12.77 -3.67 -11.89
CA VAL A 181 11.72 -3.93 -10.90
C VAL A 181 11.83 -5.39 -10.48
N ASN A 182 12.19 -5.62 -9.22
CA ASN A 182 12.20 -6.97 -8.65
C ASN A 182 10.79 -7.49 -8.44
N ASP A 183 9.90 -6.62 -7.96
CA ASP A 183 8.52 -6.97 -7.69
C ASP A 183 7.57 -5.76 -7.71
N LEU A 184 6.30 -6.03 -8.02
CA LEU A 184 5.22 -5.05 -8.09
C LEU A 184 4.15 -5.39 -7.03
N VAL A 185 4.25 -4.73 -5.88
CA VAL A 185 3.44 -5.05 -4.69
C VAL A 185 2.17 -4.19 -4.66
N LEU A 186 1.05 -4.78 -4.27
CA LEU A 186 -0.17 -4.01 -4.01
C LEU A 186 0.07 -3.04 -2.84
N GLN A 187 -0.13 -1.73 -3.02
CA GLN A 187 0.20 -0.73 -1.99
C GLN A 187 -0.51 -0.94 -0.64
N PRO A 188 -1.83 -1.20 -0.55
CA PRO A 188 -2.46 -1.47 0.75
C PRO A 188 -1.92 -2.73 1.44
N LEU A 189 -1.39 -3.70 0.68
CA LEU A 189 -0.69 -4.86 1.26
C LEU A 189 0.64 -4.43 1.88
N ALA A 190 1.46 -3.67 1.15
CA ALA A 190 2.72 -3.13 1.66
C ALA A 190 2.50 -2.26 2.91
N SER A 191 1.57 -1.29 2.85
CA SER A 191 1.23 -0.43 3.99
C SER A 191 0.78 -1.24 5.21
N SER A 192 0.02 -2.32 5.02
CA SER A 192 -0.42 -3.18 6.11
C SER A 192 0.74 -3.86 6.86
N TYR A 193 1.79 -4.26 6.13
CA TYR A 193 2.99 -4.85 6.74
C TYR A 193 3.76 -3.86 7.62
N ALA A 194 3.73 -2.58 7.26
CA ALA A 194 4.43 -1.54 8.00
C ALA A 194 3.74 -1.17 9.32
N VAL A 195 2.40 -1.12 9.35
CA VAL A 195 1.66 -0.44 10.44
C VAL A 195 0.78 -1.34 11.29
N LEU A 196 0.40 -2.53 10.82
CA LEU A 196 -0.44 -3.46 11.58
C LEU A 196 0.40 -4.37 12.48
N SER A 197 -0.17 -4.82 13.59
CA SER A 197 0.35 -5.95 14.38
C SER A 197 -0.26 -7.26 13.91
N GLU A 198 0.38 -8.38 14.26
CA GLU A 198 -0.21 -9.70 14.03
C GLU A 198 -1.51 -9.89 14.84
N ASP A 199 -1.55 -9.41 16.08
CA ASP A 199 -2.77 -9.45 16.91
C ASP A 199 -3.96 -8.74 16.25
N GLU A 200 -3.74 -7.55 15.66
CA GLU A 200 -4.79 -6.83 14.93
C GLU A 200 -5.25 -7.61 13.70
N LYS A 201 -4.32 -8.19 12.94
CA LYS A 201 -4.64 -9.02 11.76
C LYS A 201 -5.42 -10.28 12.13
N ASP A 202 -5.12 -10.86 13.29
CA ASP A 202 -5.80 -12.06 13.81
C ASP A 202 -7.22 -11.73 14.29
N LEU A 203 -7.38 -10.68 15.11
CA LEU A 203 -8.66 -10.28 15.70
C LEU A 203 -9.64 -9.66 14.69
N GLY A 204 -9.13 -9.05 13.62
CA GLY A 204 -9.93 -8.34 12.62
C GLY A 204 -9.60 -6.86 12.61
N VAL A 205 -9.07 -6.34 11.50
CA VAL A 205 -8.70 -4.93 11.36
C VAL A 205 -8.86 -4.47 9.91
N CYS A 206 -9.29 -3.22 9.72
CA CYS A 206 -9.31 -2.57 8.43
C CYS A 206 -8.21 -1.51 8.35
N LEU A 207 -7.26 -1.71 7.43
CA LEU A 207 -6.34 -0.67 7.04
C LEU A 207 -6.99 0.25 6.01
N ILE A 208 -6.91 1.56 6.23
CA ILE A 208 -7.29 2.60 5.28
C ILE A 208 -6.08 3.47 5.01
N ASP A 209 -5.48 3.35 3.83
CA ASP A 209 -4.37 4.18 3.37
C ASP A 209 -4.90 5.36 2.54
N ILE A 210 -4.87 6.57 3.09
CA ILE A 210 -5.40 7.78 2.45
C ILE A 210 -4.24 8.57 1.85
N GLY A 211 -4.03 8.38 0.55
CA GLY A 211 -3.00 9.04 -0.24
C GLY A 211 -3.41 10.42 -0.77
N GLY A 212 -2.75 10.84 -1.86
CA GLY A 212 -3.14 12.04 -2.60
C GLY A 212 -4.35 11.76 -3.51
N GLY A 213 -4.27 10.74 -4.36
CA GLY A 213 -5.28 10.46 -5.39
C GLY A 213 -6.22 9.28 -5.10
N THR A 214 -5.86 8.40 -4.17
CA THR A 214 -6.59 7.16 -3.86
C THR A 214 -6.63 6.92 -2.37
N THR A 215 -7.72 6.29 -1.94
CA THR A 215 -7.84 5.66 -0.62
C THR A 215 -7.90 4.15 -0.82
N ASP A 216 -6.94 3.45 -0.27
CA ASP A 216 -6.79 2.00 -0.44
C ASP A 216 -7.21 1.29 0.86
N ILE A 217 -8.02 0.23 0.71
CA ILE A 217 -8.61 -0.53 1.81
C ILE A 217 -8.03 -1.95 1.81
N ALA A 218 -7.60 -2.44 2.97
CA ALA A 218 -7.28 -3.85 3.19
C ALA A 218 -7.87 -4.35 4.51
N VAL A 219 -8.69 -5.39 4.44
CA VAL A 219 -9.27 -6.05 5.61
C VAL A 219 -8.50 -7.32 5.92
N TRP A 220 -8.07 -7.44 7.17
CA TRP A 220 -7.43 -8.62 7.73
C TRP A 220 -8.34 -9.23 8.78
N THR A 221 -8.48 -10.56 8.80
CA THR A 221 -9.05 -11.32 9.92
C THR A 221 -8.50 -12.73 9.90
N GLN A 222 -8.29 -13.31 11.09
CA GLN A 222 -7.63 -14.61 11.28
C GLN A 222 -6.23 -14.65 10.65
N GLY A 223 -5.55 -13.50 10.63
CA GLY A 223 -4.18 -13.31 10.15
C GLY A 223 -4.03 -13.40 8.63
N ALA A 224 -5.15 -13.37 7.91
CA ALA A 224 -5.18 -13.37 6.46
C ALA A 224 -5.98 -12.18 5.91
N ILE A 225 -5.57 -11.71 4.74
CA ILE A 225 -6.29 -10.68 4.01
C ILE A 225 -7.57 -11.26 3.40
N ARG A 226 -8.71 -10.63 3.68
CA ARG A 226 -10.03 -11.10 3.22
C ARG A 226 -10.65 -10.22 2.16
N HIS A 227 -10.28 -8.94 2.13
CA HIS A 227 -10.80 -7.97 1.18
C HIS A 227 -9.77 -6.89 0.88
N THR A 228 -9.75 -6.44 -0.37
CA THR A 228 -9.07 -5.20 -0.77
C THR A 228 -9.94 -4.40 -1.71
N SER A 229 -9.94 -3.09 -1.58
CA SER A 229 -10.69 -2.18 -2.44
C SER A 229 -9.97 -0.85 -2.60
N VAL A 230 -10.29 -0.10 -3.65
CA VAL A 230 -9.68 1.21 -3.93
C VAL A 230 -10.78 2.21 -4.24
N ILE A 231 -10.77 3.33 -3.51
CA ILE A 231 -11.67 4.46 -3.74
C ILE A 231 -10.85 5.59 -4.39
N PRO A 232 -11.25 6.11 -5.57
CA PRO A 232 -10.50 7.13 -6.30
C PRO A 232 -10.76 8.57 -5.77
N ILE A 233 -10.78 8.70 -4.45
CA ILE A 233 -10.99 9.92 -3.64
C ILE A 233 -10.02 9.87 -2.46
N ALA A 234 -9.27 10.95 -2.25
CA ALA A 234 -8.34 11.10 -1.13
C ALA A 234 -7.97 12.59 -0.93
N GLY A 235 -6.72 12.89 -0.60
CA GLY A 235 -6.28 14.25 -0.24
C GLY A 235 -6.43 15.31 -1.34
N ASP A 236 -6.38 14.93 -2.62
CA ASP A 236 -6.52 15.87 -3.76
C ASP A 236 -7.92 16.49 -3.81
N GLN A 237 -8.96 15.73 -3.45
CA GLN A 237 -10.33 16.22 -3.42
C GLN A 237 -10.51 17.28 -2.32
N VAL A 238 -9.92 17.06 -1.16
CA VAL A 238 -9.89 18.07 -0.08
C VAL A 238 -9.24 19.36 -0.57
N THR A 239 -8.11 19.27 -1.26
CA THR A 239 -7.42 20.44 -1.83
C THR A 239 -8.28 21.17 -2.86
N ASN A 240 -8.98 20.44 -3.72
CA ASN A 240 -9.88 21.02 -4.71
C ASN A 240 -11.06 21.75 -4.06
N ASP A 241 -11.67 21.16 -3.03
CA ASP A 241 -12.76 21.80 -2.30
C ASP A 241 -12.30 23.09 -1.61
N ILE A 242 -11.12 23.08 -0.98
CA ILE A 242 -10.48 24.27 -0.42
C ILE A 242 -10.25 25.32 -1.50
N ALA A 243 -9.66 24.95 -2.63
CA ALA A 243 -9.39 25.87 -3.74
C ALA A 243 -10.68 26.53 -4.26
N MET A 244 -11.76 25.75 -4.40
CA MET A 244 -13.05 26.23 -4.89
C MET A 244 -13.77 27.10 -3.86
N ALA A 245 -13.91 26.63 -2.62
CA ALA A 245 -14.59 27.35 -1.55
C ALA A 245 -13.84 28.64 -1.19
N LEU A 246 -12.52 28.56 -1.14
CA LEU A 246 -11.67 29.68 -0.77
C LEU A 246 -11.24 30.56 -1.95
N ARG A 247 -11.56 30.16 -3.19
CA ARG A 247 -11.19 30.88 -4.42
C ARG A 247 -9.72 31.29 -4.40
N THR A 248 -8.86 30.31 -4.14
CA THR A 248 -7.39 30.42 -4.03
C THR A 248 -6.74 29.43 -5.02
N PRO A 249 -5.53 29.70 -5.56
CA PRO A 249 -4.85 28.75 -6.42
C PRO A 249 -4.65 27.37 -5.76
N THR A 250 -4.69 26.29 -6.54
CA THR A 250 -4.61 24.90 -6.02
C THR A 250 -3.35 24.65 -5.19
N ARG A 251 -2.21 25.23 -5.58
CA ARG A 251 -0.97 25.11 -4.81
C ARG A 251 -1.10 25.74 -3.41
N GLU A 252 -1.65 26.95 -3.34
CA GLU A 252 -1.90 27.63 -2.08
C GLU A 252 -2.94 26.89 -1.23
N ALA A 253 -3.95 26.28 -1.86
CA ALA A 253 -4.91 25.42 -1.17
C ALA A 253 -4.22 24.19 -0.54
N GLU A 254 -3.27 23.56 -1.22
CA GLU A 254 -2.50 22.44 -0.68
C GLU A 254 -1.64 22.88 0.51
N ASP A 255 -0.97 24.03 0.39
CA ASP A 255 -0.12 24.59 1.44
C ASP A 255 -0.94 24.93 2.69
N ILE A 256 -2.12 25.55 2.50
CA ILE A 256 -3.07 25.84 3.58
C ILE A 256 -3.63 24.55 4.20
N LYS A 257 -4.00 23.55 3.39
CA LYS A 257 -4.46 22.24 3.87
C LYS A 257 -3.41 21.58 4.74
N CYS A 258 -2.15 21.54 4.29
CA CYS A 258 -1.05 20.92 5.02
C CYS A 258 -0.71 21.65 6.32
N LYS A 259 -0.82 23.00 6.33
CA LYS A 259 -0.40 23.82 7.46
C LYS A 259 -1.50 24.00 8.52
N TYR A 260 -2.74 24.19 8.09
CA TYR A 260 -3.85 24.59 8.98
C TYR A 260 -5.02 23.61 8.96
N GLY A 261 -5.01 22.60 8.08
CA GLY A 261 -6.12 21.66 7.91
C GLY A 261 -6.51 20.96 9.22
N CYS A 262 -7.80 20.71 9.35
CA CYS A 262 -8.37 19.91 10.42
C CYS A 262 -9.63 19.23 9.88
N ALA A 263 -9.72 17.91 10.04
CA ALA A 263 -10.83 17.12 9.54
C ALA A 263 -12.08 17.23 10.43
N LEU A 264 -11.92 17.51 11.72
CA LEU A 264 -13.04 17.73 12.65
C LEU A 264 -13.08 19.20 13.07
N SER A 265 -14.09 19.94 12.59
CA SER A 265 -14.24 21.39 12.79
C SER A 265 -14.23 21.81 14.26
N GLN A 266 -14.72 20.94 15.15
CA GLN A 266 -14.79 21.20 16.59
C GLN A 266 -13.40 21.31 17.25
N LEU A 267 -12.37 20.70 16.65
CA LEU A 267 -10.99 20.74 17.14
C LEU A 267 -10.20 21.94 16.59
N ALA A 268 -10.76 22.67 15.62
CA ALA A 268 -10.11 23.82 15.00
C ALA A 268 -10.36 25.10 15.82
N ASP A 269 -9.30 25.77 16.25
CA ASP A 269 -9.40 27.04 16.97
C ASP A 269 -9.98 28.15 16.05
N ALA A 270 -11.08 28.75 16.48
CA ALA A 270 -11.74 29.83 15.76
C ALA A 270 -10.99 31.17 15.87
N ALA A 271 -10.13 31.33 16.88
CA ALA A 271 -9.30 32.53 17.07
C ALA A 271 -8.02 32.49 16.21
N GLU A 272 -7.56 31.30 15.83
CA GLU A 272 -6.44 31.12 14.91
C GLU A 272 -6.85 31.57 13.50
N ASN A 273 -6.13 32.56 12.96
CA ASN A 273 -6.39 33.11 11.63
C ASN A 273 -5.27 32.76 10.67
N MET A 274 -5.63 32.50 9.42
CA MET A 274 -4.71 32.30 8.31
C MET A 274 -4.94 33.35 7.22
N GLU A 275 -3.88 33.63 6.47
CA GLU A 275 -3.96 34.43 5.25
C GLU A 275 -4.18 33.51 4.05
N VAL A 276 -5.14 33.87 3.20
CA VAL A 276 -5.49 33.12 2.00
C VAL A 276 -5.30 34.04 0.80
N ALA A 277 -4.45 33.61 -0.13
CA ALA A 277 -4.21 34.33 -1.37
C ALA A 277 -5.48 34.40 -2.23
N GLY A 278 -5.70 35.56 -2.85
CA GLY A 278 -6.71 35.69 -3.89
C GLY A 278 -6.23 35.06 -5.20
N VAL A 279 -7.18 34.75 -6.08
CA VAL A 279 -6.89 34.44 -7.50
C VAL A 279 -6.84 35.73 -8.30
N ASP A 280 -5.83 35.86 -9.16
CA ASP A 280 -5.55 37.03 -10.00
C ASP A 280 -5.38 38.33 -9.18
N ASP A 281 -6.01 39.42 -9.58
CA ASP A 281 -5.90 40.74 -8.93
C ASP A 281 -6.70 40.85 -7.61
N ARG A 282 -7.18 39.73 -7.05
CA ARG A 282 -7.93 39.75 -5.78
C ARG A 282 -6.96 39.86 -4.60
N PRO A 283 -7.21 40.75 -3.64
CA PRO A 283 -6.37 40.85 -2.46
C PRO A 283 -6.45 39.58 -1.61
N SER A 284 -5.39 39.33 -0.84
CA SER A 284 -5.41 38.30 0.20
C SER A 284 -6.47 38.63 1.25
N ARG A 285 -6.99 37.58 1.89
CA ARG A 285 -8.03 37.69 2.93
C ARG A 285 -7.67 36.84 4.13
N LYS A 286 -8.11 37.29 5.31
CA LYS A 286 -7.99 36.52 6.54
C LYS A 286 -9.20 35.62 6.74
N LEU A 287 -8.95 34.37 7.08
CA LEU A 287 -9.99 33.39 7.42
C LEU A 287 -9.57 32.66 8.70
N SER A 288 -10.54 32.23 9.50
CA SER A 288 -10.25 31.43 10.69
C SER A 288 -9.91 29.99 10.31
N ARG A 289 -9.14 29.31 11.15
CA ARG A 289 -8.85 27.87 10.99
C ARG A 289 -10.11 27.02 11.04
N ARG A 290 -11.08 27.41 11.86
CA ARG A 290 -12.41 26.80 11.87
C ARG A 290 -13.13 26.90 10.51
N ALA A 291 -13.10 28.06 9.85
CA ALA A 291 -13.73 28.21 8.54
C ALA A 291 -13.08 27.32 7.46
N LEU A 292 -11.78 27.03 7.56
CA LEU A 292 -11.13 26.03 6.71
C LEU A 292 -11.63 24.61 7.05
N ALA A 293 -11.69 24.27 8.34
CA ALA A 293 -12.16 22.96 8.79
C ALA A 293 -13.62 22.69 8.38
N ASP A 294 -14.48 23.71 8.39
CA ASP A 294 -15.88 23.63 7.91
C ASP A 294 -15.97 23.29 6.41
N VAL A 295 -14.91 23.54 5.62
CA VAL A 295 -14.81 23.10 4.21
C VAL A 295 -14.26 21.68 4.10
N ILE A 296 -13.31 21.32 4.96
CA ILE A 296 -12.62 20.02 4.93
C ILE A 296 -13.52 18.90 5.44
N GLN A 297 -14.19 19.11 6.57
CA GLN A 297 -14.93 18.08 7.29
C GLN A 297 -15.92 17.34 6.38
N PRO A 298 -16.82 18.00 5.62
CA PRO A 298 -17.79 17.29 4.78
C PRO A 298 -17.15 16.36 3.72
N ARG A 299 -15.95 16.70 3.22
CA ARG A 299 -15.24 15.84 2.27
C ARG A 299 -14.68 14.59 2.94
N VAL A 300 -14.17 14.73 4.17
CA VAL A 300 -13.67 13.58 4.93
C VAL A 300 -14.83 12.69 5.37
N GLU A 301 -15.96 13.29 5.79
CA GLU A 301 -17.21 12.58 6.08
C GLU A 301 -17.66 11.73 4.90
N GLU A 302 -17.77 12.32 3.70
CA GLU A 302 -18.14 11.59 2.48
C GLU A 302 -17.16 10.43 2.18
N LEU A 303 -15.85 10.64 2.35
CA LEU A 303 -14.87 9.58 2.16
C LEU A 303 -15.09 8.43 3.15
N TYR A 304 -15.32 8.73 4.42
CA TYR A 304 -15.57 7.71 5.46
C TYR A 304 -16.88 6.97 5.23
N GLU A 305 -17.94 7.66 4.81
CA GLU A 305 -19.21 7.02 4.41
C GLU A 305 -19.01 6.06 3.23
N LEU A 306 -18.23 6.45 2.21
CA LEU A 306 -17.90 5.56 1.08
C LEU A 306 -17.14 4.31 1.54
N ILE A 307 -16.20 4.46 2.47
CA ILE A 307 -15.44 3.34 3.03
C ILE A 307 -16.36 2.43 3.85
N GLN A 308 -17.20 2.99 4.71
CA GLN A 308 -18.15 2.21 5.52
C GLN A 308 -19.13 1.44 4.63
N ASN A 309 -19.64 2.08 3.58
CA ASN A 309 -20.50 1.42 2.59
C ASN A 309 -19.77 0.29 1.87
N GLU A 310 -18.48 0.45 1.56
CA GLU A 310 -17.68 -0.62 0.98
C GLU A 310 -17.51 -1.81 1.94
N LEU A 311 -17.22 -1.55 3.22
CA LEU A 311 -17.10 -2.58 4.25
C LEU A 311 -18.41 -3.34 4.46
N ARG A 312 -19.55 -2.64 4.47
CA ARG A 312 -20.90 -3.22 4.51
C ARG A 312 -21.17 -4.11 3.31
N ARG A 313 -20.93 -3.58 2.11
CA ARG A 313 -21.15 -4.30 0.85
C ARG A 313 -20.33 -5.58 0.77
N ALA A 314 -19.09 -5.53 1.26
CA ALA A 314 -18.18 -6.67 1.28
C ALA A 314 -18.45 -7.65 2.44
N GLY A 315 -19.29 -7.27 3.42
CA GLY A 315 -19.66 -8.11 4.56
C GLY A 315 -18.63 -8.15 5.68
N PHE A 316 -17.78 -7.13 5.79
CA PHE A 316 -16.69 -7.10 6.77
C PHE A 316 -16.86 -6.09 7.91
N GLU A 317 -17.87 -5.22 7.89
CA GLU A 317 -18.06 -4.19 8.93
C GLU A 317 -18.13 -4.79 10.35
N GLU A 318 -18.83 -5.92 10.52
CA GLU A 318 -19.07 -6.53 11.84
C GLU A 318 -17.91 -7.39 12.37
N VAL A 319 -16.86 -7.65 11.57
CA VAL A 319 -15.75 -8.54 11.95
C VAL A 319 -14.45 -7.80 12.30
N LEU A 320 -14.50 -6.47 12.39
CA LEU A 320 -13.33 -5.61 12.67
C LEU A 320 -13.14 -5.39 14.17
N SER A 321 -12.87 -6.45 14.93
CA SER A 321 -12.75 -6.37 16.39
C SER A 321 -11.66 -5.41 16.89
N SER A 322 -10.59 -5.22 16.11
CA SER A 322 -9.51 -4.26 16.40
C SER A 322 -9.76 -2.86 15.82
N GLY A 323 -10.89 -2.66 15.13
CA GLY A 323 -11.28 -1.41 14.51
C GLY A 323 -10.51 -1.09 13.23
N ILE A 324 -10.20 0.20 13.06
CA ILE A 324 -9.62 0.78 11.85
C ILE A 324 -8.25 1.39 12.13
N VAL A 325 -7.32 1.17 11.20
CA VAL A 325 -6.01 1.80 11.20
C VAL A 325 -5.89 2.71 9.97
N LEU A 326 -5.83 4.02 10.21
CA LEU A 326 -5.59 5.02 9.18
C LEU A 326 -4.09 5.11 8.89
N THR A 327 -3.70 5.22 7.62
CA THR A 327 -2.34 5.56 7.24
C THR A 327 -2.32 6.39 5.95
N GLY A 328 -1.13 6.66 5.40
CA GLY A 328 -0.98 7.48 4.22
C GLY A 328 -0.88 8.98 4.52
N GLY A 329 -0.52 9.76 3.51
CA GLY A 329 -0.14 11.15 3.71
C GLY A 329 -1.26 12.07 4.22
N ALA A 330 -2.50 11.84 3.80
CA ALA A 330 -3.64 12.66 4.19
C ALA A 330 -4.17 12.31 5.59
N SER A 331 -3.94 11.08 6.07
CA SER A 331 -4.34 10.64 7.42
C SER A 331 -3.67 11.40 8.56
N VAL A 332 -2.57 12.11 8.27
CA VAL A 332 -1.82 12.92 9.25
C VAL A 332 -2.59 14.19 9.65
N MET A 333 -3.63 14.57 8.90
CA MET A 333 -4.42 15.75 9.22
C MET A 333 -5.07 15.62 10.62
N PRO A 334 -4.98 16.64 11.49
CA PRO A 334 -5.64 16.60 12.79
C PRO A 334 -7.16 16.39 12.67
N GLY A 335 -7.77 15.60 13.57
CA GLY A 335 -9.20 15.32 13.56
C GLY A 335 -9.62 14.11 12.70
N MET A 336 -8.71 13.49 11.96
CA MET A 336 -9.02 12.31 11.12
C MET A 336 -9.43 11.11 11.96
N VAL A 337 -8.76 10.89 13.10
CA VAL A 337 -9.07 9.77 13.99
C VAL A 337 -10.42 9.97 14.66
N GLU A 338 -10.62 11.15 15.26
CA GLU A 338 -11.82 11.50 16.01
C GLU A 338 -13.07 11.45 15.11
N LEU A 339 -13.00 12.05 13.92
CA LEU A 339 -14.09 11.97 12.95
C LEU A 339 -14.33 10.53 12.47
N GLY A 340 -13.27 9.73 12.36
CA GLY A 340 -13.37 8.32 12.03
C GLY A 340 -14.15 7.53 13.08
N GLU A 341 -13.87 7.77 14.37
CA GLU A 341 -14.61 7.13 15.47
C GLU A 341 -16.09 7.53 15.47
N GLU A 342 -16.41 8.79 15.16
CA GLU A 342 -17.80 9.26 15.04
C GLU A 342 -18.56 8.56 13.92
N ILE A 343 -17.95 8.33 12.76
CA ILE A 343 -18.61 7.75 11.58
C ILE A 343 -18.61 6.23 11.59
N PHE A 344 -17.47 5.61 11.88
CA PHE A 344 -17.32 4.16 11.82
C PHE A 344 -17.90 3.46 13.06
N HIS A 345 -18.13 4.18 14.15
CA HIS A 345 -18.61 3.65 15.43
C HIS A 345 -17.74 2.51 15.98
N MET A 346 -16.43 2.60 15.75
CA MET A 346 -15.42 1.64 16.22
C MET A 346 -14.10 2.37 16.51
N PRO A 347 -13.17 1.76 17.27
CA PRO A 347 -11.87 2.36 17.53
C PRO A 347 -11.14 2.68 16.23
N VAL A 348 -10.60 3.89 16.15
CA VAL A 348 -9.76 4.33 15.03
C VAL A 348 -8.41 4.74 15.60
N ARG A 349 -7.33 4.39 14.91
CA ARG A 349 -6.00 4.90 15.25
C ARG A 349 -5.19 5.26 14.02
N LEU A 350 -4.22 6.15 14.23
CA LEU A 350 -3.21 6.43 13.22
C LEU A 350 -2.12 5.35 13.24
N GLY A 351 -1.80 4.80 12.07
CA GLY A 351 -0.78 3.78 11.86
C GLY A 351 0.53 4.37 11.37
N ASN A 352 1.58 4.16 12.17
CA ASN A 352 2.97 4.51 11.84
C ASN A 352 3.80 3.25 11.59
N PRO A 353 4.80 3.30 10.68
CA PRO A 353 5.75 2.21 10.48
C PRO A 353 6.46 1.82 11.79
N LYS A 354 6.49 0.51 12.10
CA LYS A 354 7.17 -0.02 13.29
C LYS A 354 8.65 -0.23 13.02
N TYR A 355 9.45 0.82 13.20
CA TYR A 355 10.88 0.81 12.89
C TYR A 355 11.72 1.57 13.92
N THR A 356 12.83 1.01 14.38
CA THR A 356 13.65 1.57 15.48
C THR A 356 15.12 1.81 15.11
N GLY A 357 15.48 1.65 13.83
CA GLY A 357 16.86 1.85 13.36
C GLY A 357 17.18 3.31 12.99
N SER A 358 18.25 3.49 12.21
CA SER A 358 18.64 4.81 11.69
C SER A 358 17.52 5.45 10.87
N LEU A 359 17.31 6.76 11.03
CA LEU A 359 16.23 7.54 10.41
C LEU A 359 14.80 7.22 10.92
N ALA A 360 14.67 6.55 12.08
CA ALA A 360 13.37 6.22 12.66
C ALA A 360 12.45 7.45 12.80
N ASP A 361 12.96 8.60 13.25
CA ASP A 361 12.16 9.83 13.44
C ASP A 361 11.44 10.31 12.17
N VAL A 362 11.97 9.96 10.99
CA VAL A 362 11.37 10.32 9.71
C VAL A 362 10.51 9.18 9.16
N VAL A 363 11.01 7.94 9.24
CA VAL A 363 10.33 6.75 8.71
C VAL A 363 9.06 6.42 9.51
N GLN A 364 9.02 6.73 10.81
CA GLN A 364 7.84 6.58 11.67
C GLN A 364 6.76 7.64 11.40
N SER A 365 6.40 7.82 10.14
CA SER A 365 5.28 8.66 9.72
C SER A 365 4.39 7.88 8.75
N PRO A 366 3.05 8.06 8.78
CA PRO A 366 2.13 7.39 7.86
C PRO A 366 2.43 7.71 6.39
N ARG A 367 3.14 8.83 6.16
CA ARG A 367 3.65 9.26 4.85
C ARG A 367 4.66 8.29 4.23
N PHE A 368 5.23 7.36 4.98
CA PHE A 368 6.25 6.41 4.53
C PHE A 368 5.79 4.95 4.67
N SER A 369 4.54 4.68 5.05
CA SER A 369 4.03 3.31 5.27
C SER A 369 4.20 2.41 4.06
N THR A 370 3.82 2.87 2.88
CA THR A 370 3.97 2.09 1.64
C THR A 370 5.43 1.80 1.34
N ALA A 371 6.29 2.84 1.32
CA ALA A 371 7.71 2.69 1.01
C ALA A 371 8.43 1.76 2.00
N PHE A 372 8.11 1.86 3.30
CA PHE A 372 8.67 0.97 4.31
C PHE A 372 8.09 -0.45 4.19
N GLY A 373 6.81 -0.58 3.88
CA GLY A 373 6.15 -1.85 3.59
C GLY A 373 6.79 -2.61 2.43
N LEU A 374 7.20 -1.90 1.37
CA LEU A 374 7.95 -2.47 0.25
C LEU A 374 9.31 -3.04 0.67
N LEU A 375 9.99 -2.38 1.62
CA LEU A 375 11.24 -2.89 2.21
C LEU A 375 11.01 -4.16 3.03
N LEU A 376 9.91 -4.24 3.78
CA LEU A 376 9.53 -5.43 4.55
C LEU A 376 9.19 -6.61 3.62
N GLU A 377 8.47 -6.36 2.52
CA GLU A 377 8.20 -7.39 1.52
C GLU A 377 9.50 -7.88 0.87
N ALA A 378 10.41 -6.97 0.51
CA ALA A 378 11.74 -7.33 -0.02
C ALA A 378 12.52 -8.22 0.96
N GLN A 379 12.50 -7.89 2.25
CA GLN A 379 13.13 -8.68 3.31
C GLN A 379 12.48 -10.06 3.45
N ALA A 380 11.14 -10.13 3.41
CA ALA A 380 10.40 -11.39 3.49
C ALA A 380 10.71 -12.30 2.29
N GLN A 381 10.77 -11.76 1.07
CA GLN A 381 11.13 -12.54 -0.12
C GLN A 381 12.57 -13.06 -0.09
N ARG A 382 13.53 -12.27 0.40
CA ARG A 382 14.90 -12.76 0.59
C ARG A 382 14.96 -13.92 1.59
N LYS A 383 14.26 -13.80 2.72
CA LYS A 383 14.17 -14.88 3.72
C LYS A 383 13.53 -16.14 3.13
N ARG A 384 12.48 -16.00 2.30
CA ARG A 384 11.86 -17.14 1.58
C ARG A 384 12.84 -17.76 0.58
N GLY A 385 13.53 -16.96 -0.22
CA GLY A 385 14.55 -17.42 -1.18
C GLY A 385 15.72 -18.15 -0.52
N GLN A 386 16.21 -17.67 0.62
CA GLN A 386 17.25 -18.34 1.41
C GLN A 386 16.75 -19.68 1.96
N LYS A 387 15.55 -19.74 2.54
CA LYS A 387 14.96 -21.01 3.01
C LYS A 387 14.77 -22.03 1.89
N ILE A 388 14.42 -21.58 0.68
CA ILE A 388 14.32 -22.46 -0.50
C ILE A 388 15.71 -22.96 -0.90
N GLN A 389 16.73 -22.10 -0.96
CA GLN A 389 18.12 -22.51 -1.27
C GLN A 389 18.72 -23.47 -0.22
N GLU A 390 18.41 -23.28 1.06
CA GLU A 390 18.84 -24.19 2.13
C GLU A 390 18.12 -25.55 2.08
N LYS A 391 16.84 -25.57 1.69
CA LYS A 391 16.04 -26.81 1.57
C LYS A 391 16.22 -27.55 0.25
N GLN A 392 16.64 -26.86 -0.82
CA GLN A 392 16.77 -27.44 -2.16
C GLN A 392 18.16 -27.18 -2.75
N GLY A 393 19.00 -28.21 -2.69
CA GLY A 393 19.99 -28.41 -3.74
C GLY A 393 19.24 -28.62 -5.06
N PHE A 394 19.24 -27.58 -5.92
CA PHE A 394 18.69 -27.52 -7.28
C PHE A 394 17.16 -27.65 -7.48
N LYS A 395 16.62 -26.63 -8.19
CA LYS A 395 15.34 -26.47 -8.91
C LYS A 395 14.13 -25.80 -8.21
N ASP A 396 14.04 -24.50 -8.53
CA ASP A 396 12.89 -23.72 -9.02
C ASP A 396 11.53 -23.84 -8.32
N VAL A 397 11.25 -22.84 -7.47
CA VAL A 397 9.90 -22.33 -7.17
C VAL A 397 9.98 -20.79 -7.05
N PHE A 398 9.88 -20.07 -8.16
CA PHE A 398 9.80 -18.59 -8.17
C PHE A 398 9.09 -18.03 -9.42
N ASP A 399 8.05 -18.72 -9.92
CA ASP A 399 7.58 -18.54 -11.30
C ASP A 399 6.31 -17.68 -11.51
N GLY A 400 5.65 -17.18 -10.46
CA GLY A 400 4.42 -16.39 -10.66
C GLY A 400 4.65 -15.04 -11.35
N MET A 401 5.51 -14.20 -10.77
CA MET A 401 5.78 -12.84 -11.27
C MET A 401 7.05 -12.75 -12.13
N LYS A 402 8.06 -13.60 -11.93
CA LYS A 402 9.21 -13.69 -12.85
C LYS A 402 8.80 -14.14 -14.25
N SER A 403 7.83 -15.06 -14.36
CA SER A 403 7.30 -15.48 -15.66
C SER A 403 6.67 -14.32 -16.42
N TRP A 404 5.99 -13.40 -15.73
CA TRP A 404 5.46 -12.16 -16.31
C TRP A 404 6.58 -11.23 -16.80
N PHE A 405 7.57 -10.93 -15.95
CA PHE A 405 8.68 -10.05 -16.30
C PHE A 405 9.53 -10.59 -17.47
N ALA A 406 9.64 -11.91 -17.63
CA ALA A 406 10.41 -12.55 -18.68
C ALA A 406 9.63 -12.83 -19.97
N LYS A 407 8.27 -12.85 -19.94
CA LYS A 407 7.43 -13.06 -21.14
C LYS A 407 7.01 -11.76 -21.83
N ASN A 408 6.83 -10.69 -21.06
CA ASN A 408 6.22 -9.44 -21.55
C ASN A 408 7.23 -8.29 -21.74
N PHE A 409 8.51 -8.53 -21.44
CA PHE A 409 9.62 -7.61 -21.64
C PHE A 409 10.91 -8.40 -21.89
#